data_AF-A0A0J8RA91-F1
#
_entry.id   AF-A0A0J8RA91-F1
#
_cell.length_a   1.000
_cell.length_b   1.000
_cell.length_c   1.000
_cell.angle_alpha   90.00
_cell.angle_beta   90.00
_cell.angle_gamma   90.00
#
_symmetry.space_group_name_H-M   'P 1'
#
loop_
_entity.id
_entity.type
_entity.pdbx_description
1 polymer ?
#
loop_
_entity_poly.entity_id
_entity_poly.type
_entity_poly.pdbx_seq_one_letter_code
_entity_poly.pdbx_strand_id
1 'polypeptide(L)'
;MSFDTTPTPSFSASDPHARFLNSSCLDLLLIELVPMAERLVQELEANNAPDGANGAKVLEEEELREATFYRLESLGYRVGLGLAERFSRDRPRFTDNLDVIKFLCKDMWTILFRKQVDNLKTNHRGVYVLTDNSFKPFQRMSMGVRSEAVTKSAIISLVSMRYNSRGISEPRY
;
A
#
# COMPACT_ATOMS: atom_id res chain seq x y z
N MET A 1 -15.71 18.96 32.01
CA MET A 1 -15.45 19.56 30.70
C MET A 1 -14.04 19.14 30.26
N SER A 2 -13.90 17.94 29.71
CA SER A 2 -12.63 17.44 29.16
C SER A 2 -12.55 17.89 27.71
N PHE A 3 -11.60 18.78 27.40
CA PHE A 3 -11.34 19.19 26.04
C PHE A 3 -10.87 17.98 25.24
N ASP A 4 -11.71 17.59 24.29
CA ASP A 4 -11.40 16.61 23.26
C ASP A 4 -10.23 17.19 22.44
N THR A 5 -9.02 16.72 22.70
CA THR A 5 -7.86 17.00 21.86
C THR A 5 -7.98 16.16 20.60
N THR A 6 -8.96 16.52 19.76
CA THR A 6 -8.95 16.07 18.37
C THR A 6 -7.63 16.58 17.78
N PRO A 7 -6.75 15.70 17.31
CA PRO A 7 -5.53 16.15 16.66
C PRO A 7 -5.98 16.98 15.46
N THR A 8 -5.64 18.26 15.47
CA THR A 8 -5.81 19.12 14.30
C THR A 8 -5.27 18.36 13.09
N PRO A 9 -6.03 18.23 11.99
CA PRO A 9 -5.51 17.59 10.79
C PRO A 9 -4.19 18.28 10.43
N SER A 10 -3.15 17.50 10.15
CA SER A 10 -1.79 17.98 9.87
C SER A 10 -1.70 18.95 8.69
N PHE A 11 -2.80 19.12 7.95
CA PHE A 11 -3.00 20.16 6.96
C PHE A 11 -4.27 20.93 7.30
N SER A 12 -4.13 22.15 7.81
CA SER A 12 -5.24 23.10 7.82
C SER A 12 -5.39 23.68 6.41
N ALA A 13 -6.61 24.05 6.02
CA ALA A 13 -6.89 24.72 4.75
C ALA A 13 -6.18 26.08 4.57
N SER A 14 -5.36 26.50 5.54
CA SER A 14 -4.56 27.70 5.53
C SER A 14 -3.11 27.50 5.09
N ASP A 15 -2.66 26.26 4.81
CA ASP A 15 -1.34 26.00 4.23
C ASP A 15 -1.36 26.30 2.71
N PRO A 16 -0.67 27.36 2.23
CA PRO A 16 -0.65 27.75 0.82
C PRO A 16 0.00 26.69 -0.09
N HIS A 17 0.77 25.76 0.47
CA HIS A 17 1.40 24.67 -0.26
C HIS A 17 0.61 23.35 -0.18
N ALA A 18 -0.49 23.31 0.59
CA ALA A 18 -1.36 22.15 0.63
C ALA A 18 -2.13 22.02 -0.68
N ARG A 19 -1.80 20.98 -1.45
CA ARG A 19 -2.53 20.60 -2.66
C ARG A 19 -3.69 19.70 -2.27
N PHE A 20 -4.90 20.18 -2.50
CA PHE A 20 -6.13 19.40 -2.32
C PHE A 20 -6.53 18.75 -3.63
N LEU A 21 -6.87 17.46 -3.58
CA LEU A 21 -7.42 16.70 -4.69
C LEU A 21 -8.78 16.11 -4.27
N ASN A 22 -9.67 15.91 -5.24
CA ASN A 22 -10.95 15.25 -4.98
C ASN A 22 -10.67 13.79 -4.58
N SER A 23 -11.33 13.29 -3.52
CA SER A 23 -11.17 11.90 -3.07
C SER A 23 -11.51 10.90 -4.17
N SER A 24 -12.43 11.26 -5.09
CA SER A 24 -12.80 10.42 -6.23
C SER A 24 -11.64 10.19 -7.20
N CYS A 25 -10.64 11.07 -7.27
CA CYS A 25 -9.46 10.87 -8.11
C CYS A 25 -8.64 9.68 -7.61
N LEU A 26 -8.51 9.53 -6.29
CA LEU A 26 -7.82 8.39 -5.69
C LEU A 26 -8.61 7.11 -5.92
N ASP A 27 -9.94 7.15 -5.76
CA ASP A 27 -10.81 6.00 -5.99
C ASP A 27 -10.67 5.46 -7.43
N LEU A 28 -10.76 6.35 -8.42
CA LEU A 28 -10.61 6.00 -9.84
C LEU A 28 -9.21 5.47 -10.16
N LEU A 29 -8.18 6.06 -9.56
CA LEU A 29 -6.81 5.59 -9.72
C LEU A 29 -6.64 4.18 -9.16
N LEU A 30 -7.20 3.89 -7.98
CA LEU A 30 -7.11 2.57 -7.35
C LEU A 30 -7.89 1.50 -8.12
N ILE A 31 -9.02 1.86 -8.73
CA ILE A 31 -9.81 0.98 -9.61
C ILE A 31 -8.98 0.57 -10.84
N GLU A 32 -8.29 1.51 -11.47
CA GLU A 32 -7.52 1.27 -12.70
C GLU A 32 -6.10 0.76 -12.46
N LEU A 33 -5.61 0.80 -11.21
CA LEU A 33 -4.22 0.45 -10.90
C LEU A 33 -3.88 -0.99 -11.26
N VAL A 34 -4.75 -1.94 -10.89
CA VAL A 34 -4.52 -3.37 -11.16
C VAL A 34 -4.64 -3.69 -12.66
N PRO A 35 -5.73 -3.32 -13.37
CA PRO A 35 -5.84 -3.55 -14.81
C PRO A 35 -4.73 -2.85 -15.62
N MET A 36 -4.25 -1.70 -15.17
CA MET A 36 -3.10 -1.04 -15.79
C MET A 36 -1.81 -1.83 -15.58
N ALA A 37 -1.56 -2.33 -14.38
CA ALA A 37 -0.38 -3.13 -14.09
C ALA A 37 -0.35 -4.43 -14.92
N GLU A 38 -1.49 -5.12 -15.02
CA GLU A 38 -1.64 -6.33 -15.86
C GLU A 38 -1.32 -6.04 -17.33
N ARG A 39 -1.90 -4.97 -17.90
CA ARG A 39 -1.62 -4.55 -19.29
C ARG A 39 -0.13 -4.26 -19.52
N LEU A 40 0.50 -3.53 -18.60
CA LEU A 40 1.90 -3.18 -18.72
C LEU A 40 2.84 -4.39 -18.61
N VAL A 41 2.49 -5.38 -17.79
CA VAL A 41 3.24 -6.64 -17.69
C VAL A 41 3.12 -7.41 -19.01
N GLN A 42 1.91 -7.55 -19.54
CA GLN A 42 1.68 -8.22 -20.83
C GLN A 42 2.44 -7.54 -21.99
N GLU A 43 2.45 -6.21 -22.03
CA GLU A 43 3.20 -5.44 -23.05
C GLU A 43 4.72 -5.67 -22.95
N LEU A 44 5.29 -5.71 -21.73
CA LEU A 44 6.71 -5.98 -21.53
C LEU A 44 7.08 -7.39 -21.97
N GLU A 45 6.25 -8.37 -21.65
CA GLU A 45 6.47 -9.76 -22.06
C GLU A 45 6.34 -9.92 -23.59
N ALA A 46 5.37 -9.26 -24.22
CA ALA A 46 5.24 -9.26 -25.67
C ALA A 46 6.48 -8.66 -26.36
N ASN A 47 7.10 -7.63 -25.77
CA ASN A 47 8.32 -7.02 -26.29
C ASN A 47 9.58 -7.88 -26.03
N ASN A 48 9.57 -8.74 -25.02
CA ASN A 48 10.68 -9.65 -24.69
C ASN A 48 10.56 -11.01 -25.37
N ALA A 49 9.43 -11.30 -26.02
CA ALA A 49 9.21 -12.55 -26.74
C ALA A 49 10.20 -12.67 -27.91
N PRO A 50 10.90 -13.81 -28.06
CA PRO A 50 11.84 -13.99 -29.16
C PRO A 50 11.11 -14.00 -30.51
N ASP A 51 11.63 -13.24 -31.48
CA ASP A 51 11.14 -13.18 -32.85
C ASP A 51 11.05 -14.61 -33.44
N GLY A 52 9.83 -15.10 -33.67
CA GLY A 52 9.57 -16.38 -34.35
C GLY A 52 8.97 -17.50 -33.50
N ALA A 53 8.58 -17.27 -32.24
CA ALA A 53 7.84 -18.26 -31.45
C ALA A 53 6.37 -18.35 -31.90
N ASN A 54 6.09 -19.11 -32.96
CA ASN A 54 4.75 -19.54 -33.39
C ASN A 54 4.09 -20.56 -32.44
N GLY A 55 4.31 -20.40 -31.15
CA GLY A 55 3.69 -21.15 -30.08
C GLY A 55 3.67 -20.24 -28.88
N ALA A 56 2.70 -19.35 -28.85
CA ALA A 56 2.40 -18.51 -27.70
C ALA A 56 2.38 -19.43 -26.48
N LYS A 57 3.47 -19.41 -25.72
CA LYS A 57 3.46 -19.92 -24.37
C LYS A 57 2.53 -18.96 -23.66
N VAL A 58 1.26 -19.35 -23.57
CA VAL A 58 0.34 -18.77 -22.60
C VAL A 58 1.14 -18.83 -21.31
N LEU A 59 1.65 -17.68 -20.89
CA LEU A 59 2.26 -17.58 -19.57
C LEU A 59 1.26 -18.20 -18.62
N GLU A 60 1.72 -19.14 -17.81
CA GLU A 60 0.86 -19.70 -16.79
C GLU A 60 0.32 -18.51 -16.01
N GLU A 61 -1.00 -18.46 -15.83
CA GLU A 61 -1.71 -17.32 -15.22
C GLU A 61 -1.05 -16.86 -13.89
N GLU A 62 -0.38 -17.80 -13.23
CA GLU A 62 0.46 -17.61 -12.05
C GLU A 62 1.66 -16.66 -12.28
N GLU A 63 2.44 -16.82 -13.35
CA GLU A 63 3.62 -15.99 -13.64
C GLU A 63 3.21 -14.54 -13.95
N LEU A 64 2.14 -14.36 -14.73
CA LEU A 64 1.55 -13.04 -14.98
C LEU A 64 1.07 -12.38 -13.70
N ARG A 65 0.46 -13.16 -12.80
CA ARG A 65 -0.01 -12.68 -11.51
C ARG A 65 1.15 -12.27 -10.61
N GLU A 66 2.23 -13.05 -10.57
CA GLU A 66 3.44 -12.72 -9.80
C GLU A 66 4.11 -11.44 -10.32
N ALA A 67 4.28 -11.30 -11.63
CA ALA A 67 4.86 -10.09 -12.23
C ALA A 67 4.00 -8.85 -11.98
N THR A 68 2.67 -8.99 -12.06
CA THR A 68 1.71 -7.93 -11.72
C THR A 68 1.83 -7.56 -10.23
N PHE A 69 1.91 -8.55 -9.36
CA PHE A 69 2.09 -8.34 -7.92
C PHE A 69 3.39 -7.59 -7.61
N TYR A 70 4.51 -8.04 -8.17
CA TYR A 70 5.81 -7.40 -8.00
C TYR A 70 5.78 -5.92 -8.41
N ARG A 71 5.09 -5.61 -9.52
CA ARG A 71 4.98 -4.22 -9.99
C ARG A 71 4.15 -3.35 -9.05
N LEU A 72 3.02 -3.87 -8.57
CA LEU A 72 2.16 -3.18 -7.62
C LEU A 72 2.87 -2.99 -6.27
N GLU A 73 3.60 -4.00 -5.80
CA GLU A 73 4.41 -3.94 -4.58
C GLU A 73 5.50 -2.85 -4.71
N SER A 74 6.21 -2.80 -5.84
CA SER A 74 7.24 -1.78 -6.09
C SER A 74 6.67 -0.36 -6.11
N LEU A 75 5.50 -0.16 -6.71
CA LEU A 75 4.79 1.13 -6.68
C LEU A 75 4.40 1.51 -5.25
N GLY A 76 3.82 0.56 -4.51
CA GLY A 76 3.45 0.74 -3.10
C GLY A 76 4.63 1.06 -2.21
N TYR A 77 5.77 0.39 -2.42
CA TYR A 77 7.01 0.63 -1.67
C TYR A 77 7.54 2.05 -1.90
N ARG A 78 7.62 2.50 -3.16
CA ARG A 78 8.13 3.84 -3.49
C ARG A 78 7.25 4.95 -2.91
N VAL A 79 5.93 4.81 -3.03
CA VAL A 79 4.98 5.78 -2.46
C VAL A 79 5.03 5.73 -0.93
N GLY A 80 5.00 4.53 -0.35
CA GLY A 80 5.04 4.30 1.08
C GLY A 80 6.31 4.87 1.73
N LEU A 81 7.47 4.70 1.10
CA LEU A 81 8.73 5.27 1.56
C LEU A 81 8.66 6.80 1.64
N GLY A 82 8.24 7.46 0.54
CA GLY A 82 8.14 8.92 0.52
C GLY A 82 7.12 9.47 1.52
N LEU A 83 6.01 8.76 1.75
CA LEU A 83 5.04 9.12 2.78
C LEU A 83 5.61 8.92 4.19
N ALA A 84 6.29 7.80 4.43
CA ALA A 84 6.91 7.51 5.73
C ALA A 84 7.96 8.57 6.08
N GLU A 85 8.85 8.91 5.15
CA GLU A 85 9.86 9.97 5.33
C GLU A 85 9.19 11.32 5.63
N ARG A 86 8.19 11.70 4.81
CA ARG A 86 7.49 12.98 4.98
C ARG A 86 6.78 13.08 6.34
N PHE A 87 6.07 12.04 6.75
CA PHE A 87 5.22 12.08 7.94
C PHE A 87 5.92 11.67 9.23
N SER A 88 7.14 11.11 9.15
CA SER A 88 8.01 10.87 10.30
C SER A 88 9.03 11.98 10.56
N ARG A 89 9.20 12.94 9.63
CA ARG A 89 10.22 14.00 9.69
C ARG A 89 10.33 14.71 11.05
N ASP A 90 9.22 15.14 11.61
CA ASP A 90 9.19 15.94 12.85
C ASP A 90 8.98 15.08 14.10
N ARG A 91 9.11 13.76 13.97
CA ARG A 91 8.92 12.82 15.09
C ARG A 91 10.25 12.43 15.69
N PRO A 92 10.29 12.11 17.00
CA PRO A 92 11.40 11.37 17.58
C PRO A 92 11.66 10.10 16.76
N ARG A 93 12.94 9.77 16.59
CA ARG A 93 13.36 8.57 15.86
C ARG A 93 12.73 7.34 16.51
N PHE A 94 12.17 6.45 15.69
CA PHE A 94 11.61 5.20 16.17
C PHE A 94 12.71 4.36 16.84
N THR A 95 12.49 4.01 18.11
CA THR A 95 13.47 3.29 18.92
C THR A 95 13.17 1.80 19.02
N ASP A 96 11.90 1.44 18.90
CA ASP A 96 11.44 0.06 18.95
C ASP A 96 10.34 -0.23 17.91
N ASN A 97 9.99 -1.51 17.77
CA ASN A 97 8.94 -1.93 16.84
C ASN A 97 7.55 -1.38 17.26
N LEU A 98 7.32 -1.12 18.55
CA LEU A 98 6.03 -0.61 19.03
C LEU A 98 5.79 0.82 18.55
N ASP A 99 6.82 1.66 18.53
CA ASP A 99 6.77 3.02 18.02
C ASP A 99 6.42 3.03 16.53
N VAL A 100 7.03 2.13 15.76
CA VAL A 100 6.72 1.94 14.34
C VAL A 100 5.26 1.52 14.17
N ILE A 101 4.80 0.49 14.90
CA ILE A 101 3.42 -0.01 14.77
C ILE A 101 2.39 1.05 15.19
N LYS A 102 2.65 1.84 16.23
CA LYS A 102 1.79 2.97 16.61
C LYS A 102 1.70 4.01 15.51
N PHE A 103 2.83 4.38 14.90
CA PHE A 103 2.87 5.31 13.78
C PHE A 103 2.03 4.79 12.61
N LEU A 104 2.15 3.51 12.26
CA LEU A 104 1.39 2.90 11.17
C LEU A 104 -0.11 2.88 11.46
N CYS A 105 -0.51 2.33 12.61
CA CYS A 105 -1.90 2.10 12.96
C CYS A 105 -2.69 3.38 13.22
N LYS A 106 -2.04 4.39 13.80
CA LYS A 106 -2.69 5.63 14.21
C LYS A 106 -2.49 6.72 13.18
N ASP A 107 -1.25 7.11 12.91
CA ASP A 107 -0.96 8.28 12.10
C ASP A 107 -1.08 8.01 10.61
N MET A 108 -0.33 7.03 10.11
CA MET A 108 -0.26 6.75 8.68
C MET A 108 -1.62 6.30 8.14
N TRP A 109 -2.30 5.40 8.86
CA TRP A 109 -3.65 4.96 8.50
C TRP A 109 -4.66 6.12 8.50
N THR A 110 -4.59 7.01 9.48
CA THR A 110 -5.50 8.17 9.56
C THR A 110 -5.24 9.17 8.44
N ILE A 111 -3.98 9.39 8.07
CA ILE A 111 -3.61 10.26 6.94
C ILE A 111 -4.18 9.72 5.63
N LEU A 112 -4.02 8.42 5.38
CA LEU A 112 -4.40 7.78 4.12
C LEU A 112 -5.91 7.54 4.01
N PHE A 113 -6.53 7.00 5.05
CA PHE A 113 -7.89 6.47 4.99
C PHE A 113 -8.89 7.22 5.85
N ARG A 114 -8.42 8.25 6.57
CA ARG A 114 -9.24 9.06 7.50
C ARG A 114 -9.92 8.19 8.57
N LYS A 115 -9.23 7.14 9.01
CA LYS A 115 -9.59 6.24 10.12
C LYS A 115 -8.33 5.62 10.73
N GLN A 116 -8.42 5.19 11.98
CA GLN A 116 -7.42 4.32 12.59
C GLN A 116 -7.64 2.87 12.12
N VAL A 117 -6.63 2.01 12.30
CA VAL A 117 -6.76 0.57 12.10
C VAL A 117 -7.77 -0.01 13.10
N ASP A 118 -8.64 -0.92 12.66
CA ASP A 118 -9.74 -1.42 13.50
C ASP A 118 -9.28 -2.48 14.51
N ASN A 119 -8.31 -3.31 14.13
CA ASN A 119 -7.75 -4.32 15.02
C ASN A 119 -6.24 -4.49 14.81
N LEU A 120 -5.52 -4.65 15.92
CA LEU A 120 -4.11 -5.00 15.94
C LEU A 120 -3.92 -6.23 16.83
N LYS A 121 -3.46 -7.34 16.25
CA LYS A 121 -3.01 -8.52 16.99
C LYS A 121 -1.49 -8.60 16.95
N THR A 122 -0.87 -9.03 18.03
CA THR A 122 0.57 -9.26 18.11
C THR A 122 0.85 -10.64 18.69
N ASN A 123 2.05 -11.18 18.43
CA ASN A 123 2.58 -12.33 19.16
C ASN A 123 3.91 -11.98 19.85
N HIS A 124 4.37 -12.86 20.75
CA HIS A 124 5.64 -12.71 21.45
C HIS A 124 6.88 -12.87 20.53
N ARG A 125 6.66 -13.20 19.25
CA ARG A 125 7.72 -13.36 18.23
C ARG A 125 7.87 -12.11 17.35
N GLY A 126 7.19 -11.01 17.68
CA GLY A 126 7.26 -9.77 16.91
C GLY A 126 6.46 -9.77 15.61
N VAL A 127 5.43 -10.62 15.50
CA VAL A 127 4.48 -10.59 14.37
C VAL A 127 3.30 -9.71 14.73
N TYR A 128 2.97 -8.76 13.86
CA TYR A 128 1.84 -7.86 13.99
C TYR A 128 0.85 -8.10 12.84
N VAL A 129 -0.44 -8.17 13.18
CA VAL A 129 -1.54 -8.36 12.23
C VAL A 129 -2.50 -7.18 12.37
N LEU A 130 -2.56 -6.37 11.33
CA LEU A 130 -3.44 -5.21 11.24
C LEU A 130 -4.70 -5.64 10.48
N THR A 131 -5.87 -5.24 10.95
CA THR A 131 -7.15 -5.54 10.29
C THR A 131 -7.94 -4.25 10.07
N ASP A 132 -8.42 -4.10 8.84
CA ASP A 132 -9.38 -3.06 8.44
C ASP A 132 -10.67 -3.77 7.96
N ASN A 133 -11.75 -3.57 8.70
CA ASN A 133 -13.07 -4.19 8.45
C ASN A 133 -13.90 -3.40 7.43
N SER A 134 -13.45 -2.22 7.03
CA SER A 134 -14.22 -1.30 6.19
C SER A 134 -13.26 -0.47 5.35
N PHE A 135 -12.46 -1.17 4.55
CA PHE A 135 -11.45 -0.55 3.72
C PHE A 135 -12.12 0.25 2.59
N LYS A 136 -12.26 1.56 2.81
CA LYS A 136 -13.01 2.48 1.95
C LYS A 136 -12.67 2.40 0.46
N PRO A 137 -11.41 2.22 0.04
CA PRO A 137 -11.09 2.06 -1.38
C PRO A 137 -11.88 0.95 -2.07
N PHE A 138 -12.30 -0.09 -1.33
CA PHE A 138 -13.03 -1.22 -1.89
C PHE A 138 -14.54 -0.98 -1.98
N GLN A 139 -15.09 -0.01 -1.25
CA GLN A 139 -16.52 0.27 -1.25
C GLN A 139 -17.05 0.72 -2.62
N ARG A 140 -16.18 1.34 -3.44
CA ARG A 140 -16.54 1.85 -4.77
C ARG A 140 -16.06 0.94 -5.90
N MET A 141 -15.38 -0.17 -5.59
CA MET A 141 -15.04 -1.16 -6.60
C MET A 141 -16.27 -2.01 -6.91
N SER A 142 -16.77 -1.89 -8.15
CA SER A 142 -17.80 -2.79 -8.67
C SER A 142 -17.15 -4.16 -8.92
N MET A 143 -17.70 -5.21 -8.31
CA MET A 143 -17.17 -6.56 -8.42
C MET A 143 -18.15 -7.42 -9.23
N GLY A 144 -17.71 -7.95 -10.38
CA GLY A 144 -18.53 -8.87 -11.18
C GLY A 144 -18.82 -10.20 -10.47
N VAL A 145 -17.88 -10.67 -9.63
CA VAL A 145 -18.00 -11.91 -8.83
C VAL A 145 -17.32 -11.72 -7.48
N ARG A 146 -17.99 -12.10 -6.38
CA ARG A 146 -17.45 -11.94 -5.00
C ARG A 146 -16.09 -12.63 -4.78
N SER A 147 -15.85 -13.75 -5.47
CA SER A 147 -14.58 -14.51 -5.41
C SER A 147 -13.41 -13.74 -6.03
N GLU A 148 -13.63 -13.16 -7.21
CA GLU A 148 -12.60 -12.44 -7.98
C GLU A 148 -12.12 -11.18 -7.24
N ALA A 149 -13.01 -10.58 -6.47
CA ALA A 149 -12.69 -9.39 -5.71
C ALA A 149 -11.91 -9.64 -4.43
N VAL A 150 -12.03 -10.79 -3.78
CA VAL A 150 -11.16 -11.13 -2.64
C VAL A 150 -9.74 -11.29 -3.15
N THR A 151 -9.55 -11.89 -4.33
CA THR A 151 -8.24 -12.03 -4.98
C THR A 151 -7.68 -10.68 -5.43
N LYS A 152 -8.47 -9.84 -6.10
CA LYS A 152 -8.06 -8.48 -6.54
C LYS A 152 -7.87 -7.50 -5.38
N SER A 153 -8.65 -7.64 -4.30
CA SER A 153 -8.51 -6.84 -3.07
C SER A 153 -7.35 -7.31 -2.20
N ALA A 154 -7.05 -8.61 -2.16
CA ALA A 154 -5.89 -9.14 -1.45
C ALA A 154 -4.57 -8.63 -2.05
N ILE A 155 -4.54 -8.36 -3.37
CA ILE A 155 -3.39 -7.76 -4.06
C ILE A 155 -3.08 -6.35 -3.51
N ILE A 156 -4.10 -5.55 -3.16
CA ILE A 156 -3.92 -4.20 -2.59
C ILE A 156 -3.65 -4.27 -1.07
N SER A 157 -4.24 -5.23 -0.36
CA SER A 157 -4.08 -5.39 1.10
C SER A 157 -2.79 -6.08 1.54
N LEU A 158 -2.08 -6.78 0.65
CA LEU A 158 -0.78 -7.40 0.92
C LEU A 158 0.40 -6.43 0.78
N VAL A 159 0.22 -5.14 1.09
CA VAL A 159 1.32 -4.36 1.68
C VAL A 159 1.48 -4.82 3.13
N SER A 160 1.77 -6.11 3.31
CA SER A 160 2.35 -6.60 4.54
C SER A 160 3.71 -5.94 4.59
N MET A 161 3.85 -4.92 5.43
CA MET A 161 5.15 -4.40 5.81
C MET A 161 5.97 -5.55 6.37
N ARG A 162 6.66 -6.27 5.47
CA ARG A 162 7.89 -6.96 5.82
C ARG A 162 8.88 -5.87 6.15
N TYR A 163 8.79 -5.37 7.38
CA TYR A 163 9.97 -4.86 8.04
C TYR A 163 10.88 -6.08 8.25
N ASN A 164 11.69 -6.37 7.24
CA ASN A 164 12.73 -7.37 7.35
C ASN A 164 13.76 -6.80 8.31
N SER A 165 13.79 -7.29 9.55
CA SER A 165 14.78 -6.98 10.57
C SER A 165 16.20 -7.47 10.22
N ARG A 166 16.53 -7.66 8.94
CA ARG A 166 17.87 -8.00 8.47
C ARG A 166 18.50 -6.77 7.81
N GLY A 167 19.43 -6.17 8.55
CA GLY A 167 20.57 -5.51 7.93
C GLY A 167 20.64 -3.99 8.04
N ILE A 168 20.61 -3.43 9.27
CA ILE A 168 21.58 -2.37 9.57
C ILE A 168 22.86 -3.10 9.99
N SER A 169 23.60 -3.63 9.02
CA SER A 169 24.97 -4.09 9.21
C SER A 169 25.80 -3.48 8.11
N GLU A 170 26.39 -2.33 8.47
CA GLU A 170 27.62 -1.70 7.99
C GLU A 170 27.89 -1.51 6.47
N PRO A 171 28.54 -0.37 6.13
CA PRO A 171 28.91 -0.05 4.76
C PRO A 171 30.08 -0.93 4.28
N ARG A 172 29.96 -1.45 3.06
CA ARG A 172 31.14 -1.93 2.32
C ARG A 172 31.95 -0.71 1.85
N TYR A 173 33.14 -0.57 2.40
CA TYR A 173 34.28 0.00 1.65
C TYR A 173 34.74 -1.01 0.61
#